data_AF-A0A392N3E5-F1
#
_entry.id   AF-A0A392N3E5-F1
#
_cell.length_a   1.000
_cell.length_b   1.000
_cell.length_c   1.000
_cell.angle_alpha   90.00
_cell.angle_beta   90.00
_cell.angle_gamma   90.00
#
_symmetry.space_group_name_H-M   'P 1'
#
loop_
_entity.id
_entity.type
_entity.pdbx_description
1 polymer ?
#
loop_
_entity_poly.entity_id
_entity_poly.type
_entity_poly.pdbx_seq_one_letter_code
_entity_poly.pdbx_strand_id
1 'polypeptide(L)' 'DHAGGNEKIKELVPGIKVYGGSIDNVKGCTNAVENGDKVHLGADINVLALHTPCNELCLRE' A
#
# COMPACT_ATOMS: atom_id res chain seq x y z
N ASP A 1 -0.98 -13.38 2.87
CA ASP A 1 -0.95 -13.20 4.34
C ASP A 1 -0.85 -11.74 4.76
N HIS A 2 -0.13 -10.89 4.03
CA HIS A 2 0.02 -9.46 4.36
C HIS A 2 -1.24 -8.60 4.09
N ALA A 3 -1.86 -8.72 2.90
CA ALA A 3 -2.98 -7.84 2.49
C ALA A 3 -4.39 -8.41 2.75
N GLY A 4 -4.51 -9.56 3.43
CA GLY A 4 -5.77 -10.32 3.52
C GLY A 4 -6.91 -9.58 4.23
N GLY A 5 -6.58 -8.70 5.18
CA GLY A 5 -7.54 -7.97 6.00
C GLY A 5 -8.00 -6.61 5.45
N ASN A 6 -7.45 -6.16 4.32
CA ASN A 6 -7.65 -4.78 3.84
C ASN A 6 -9.11 -4.45 3.54
N GLU A 7 -9.87 -5.37 2.95
CA GLU A 7 -11.32 -5.15 2.73
C GLU A 7 -12.07 -5.03 4.06
N LYS A 8 -11.75 -5.89 5.03
CA LYS A 8 -12.47 -5.91 6.30
C LYS A 8 -12.22 -4.65 7.12
N ILE A 9 -10.98 -4.15 7.15
CA ILE A 9 -10.68 -2.93 7.91
C ILE A 9 -11.33 -1.69 7.30
N LYS A 10 -11.49 -1.63 5.97
CA LYS A 10 -12.23 -0.53 5.31
C LYS A 10 -13.70 -0.49 5.68
N GLU A 11 -14.33 -1.66 5.87
CA GLU A 11 -15.71 -1.73 6.39
C GLU A 11 -15.80 -1.21 7.83
N LEU A 12 -14.81 -1.52 8.67
CA LEU A 12 -14.80 -1.16 10.09
C LEU A 12 -14.38 0.29 10.33
N VAL A 13 -13.55 0.87 9.47
CA VAL A 13 -13.04 2.24 9.57
C VAL A 13 -13.30 2.97 8.25
N PRO A 14 -14.49 3.57 8.09
CA PRO A 14 -14.85 4.29 6.87
C PRO A 14 -13.89 5.43 6.56
N GLY A 15 -13.44 5.50 5.31
CA GLY A 15 -12.52 6.54 4.83
C GLY A 15 -11.04 6.29 5.13
N ILE A 16 -10.68 5.15 5.74
CA ILE A 16 -9.27 4.77 5.88
C ILE A 16 -8.62 4.65 4.50
N LYS A 17 -7.41 5.19 4.36
CA LYS A 17 -6.60 5.06 3.15
C LYS A 17 -5.74 3.81 3.25
N VAL A 18 -5.81 2.97 2.24
CA VAL A 18 -4.98 1.77 2.10
C VAL A 18 -3.99 2.03 0.97
N TYR A 19 -2.71 2.11 1.29
CA TYR A 19 -1.63 2.34 0.35
C TYR A 19 -0.97 1.03 -0.06
N GLY A 20 -0.56 0.92 -1.32
CA GLY A 20 0.14 -0.26 -1.85
C GLY A 20 0.79 0.06 -3.18
N GLY A 21 1.83 -0.70 -3.56
CA GLY A 21 2.51 -0.50 -4.85
C GLY A 21 1.55 -0.67 -6.02
N SER A 22 1.66 0.19 -7.02
CA SER A 22 0.78 0.21 -8.20
C SER A 22 0.80 -1.12 -8.98
N ILE A 23 1.95 -1.79 -9.05
CA ILE A 23 2.15 -3.06 -9.75
C ILE A 23 1.87 -4.29 -8.87
N ASP A 24 1.68 -4.09 -7.57
CA ASP A 24 1.57 -5.17 -6.59
C ASP A 24 0.15 -5.73 -6.50
N ASN A 25 -0.85 -5.12 -7.14
CA ASN A 25 -2.26 -5.53 -7.09
C ASN A 25 -2.75 -5.75 -5.64
N VAL A 26 -2.33 -4.88 -4.71
CA VAL A 26 -2.66 -5.00 -3.28
C VAL A 26 -4.17 -4.94 -3.11
N LYS A 27 -4.76 -6.03 -2.62
CA LYS A 27 -6.21 -6.13 -2.39
C LYS A 27 -6.65 -5.00 -1.45
N GLY A 28 -7.73 -4.32 -1.82
CA GLY A 28 -8.31 -3.23 -1.04
C GLY A 28 -7.53 -1.93 -1.02
N CYS A 29 -6.47 -1.80 -1.84
CA CYS A 29 -5.77 -0.53 -2.04
C CYS A 29 -6.71 0.56 -2.54
N THR A 30 -6.62 1.74 -1.93
CA THR A 30 -7.36 2.96 -2.32
C THR A 30 -6.43 4.02 -2.89
N ASN A 31 -5.14 3.92 -2.61
CA ASN A 31 -4.13 4.90 -2.98
C ASN A 31 -2.85 4.17 -3.41
N ALA A 32 -2.78 3.84 -4.69
CA ALA A 32 -1.58 3.28 -5.28
C ALA A 32 -0.41 4.27 -5.15
N VAL A 33 0.79 3.74 -4.90
CA VAL A 33 2.04 4.53 -4.83
C VAL A 33 3.08 3.94 -5.78
N GLU A 34 3.92 4.82 -6.31
CA GLU A 34 5.09 4.50 -7.12
C GLU A 34 6.38 4.75 -6.33
N ASN A 35 7.51 4.30 -6.88
CA ASN A 35 8.82 4.62 -6.32
C ASN A 35 9.06 6.14 -6.28
N GLY A 36 9.44 6.66 -5.11
CA GLY A 36 9.73 8.07 -4.90
C GLY A 36 8.52 8.90 -4.45
N ASP A 37 7.31 8.34 -4.47
CA ASP A 37 6.13 9.03 -3.96
C ASP A 37 6.25 9.31 -2.47
N LYS A 38 5.74 10.47 -2.06
CA LYS A 38 5.70 10.88 -0.65
C LYS A 38 4.26 10.93 -0.16
N VAL A 39 3.99 10.18 0.90
CA VAL A 39 2.71 10.18 1.60
C VAL A 39 2.86 10.93 2.91
N HIS A 40 1.98 11.90 3.15
CA HIS A 40 1.95 12.67 4.38
C HIS A 40 0.99 12.01 5.37
N LEU A 41 1.47 11.71 6.58
CA LEU A 41 0.68 11.19 7.68
C LEU A 41 0.59 12.25 8.79
N GLY A 42 -0.50 13.00 8.81
CA GLY A 42 -0.61 14.19 9.67
C GLY A 42 0.28 15.33 9.16
N ALA A 43 0.65 16.25 10.06
CA ALA A 43 1.44 17.42 9.70
C ALA A 43 2.95 17.13 9.59
N ASP A 44 3.46 16.17 10.36
CA ASP A 44 4.89 16.08 10.66
C ASP A 44 5.57 14.83 10.10
N ILE A 45 4.81 13.83 9.64
CA ILE A 45 5.36 12.56 9.16
C ILE A 45 5.26 12.47 7.64
N ASN A 46 6.42 12.28 7.02
CA ASN A 46 6.56 12.01 5.59
C ASN A 46 7.04 10.59 5.38
N VAL A 47 6.27 9.79 4.65
CA VAL A 47 6.61 8.42 4.27
C VAL A 47 7.03 8.41 2.81
N LEU A 48 8.23 7.91 2.51
CA LEU A 48 8.74 7.74 1.16
C LEU A 48 8.47 6.30 0.70
N ALA A 49 7.76 6.14 -0.41
CA ALA A 49 7.59 4.86 -1.07
C ALA A 49 8.88 4.49 -1.83
N LEU A 50 9.45 3.33 -1.51
CA LEU A 50 10.64 2.80 -2.18
C LEU A 50 10.28 1.47 -2.81
N HIS A 51 10.44 1.37 -4.12
CA HIS A 51 10.23 0.11 -4.82
C HIS A 51 11.47 -0.78 -4.68
N THR A 52 11.30 -1.92 -4.03
CA THR A 52 12.37 -2.89 -3.74
C THR A 52 12.04 -4.26 -4.35
N PRO A 53 12.15 -4.44 -5.68
CA PRO A 53 11.77 -5.68 -6.34
C PRO A 53 12.67 -6.84 -5.90
N CYS A 54 12.10 -7.88 -5.29
CA CYS A 54 12.74 -9.17 -5.04
C CYS A 54 11.71 -10.24 -4.66
N ASN A 55 11.22 -10.20 -3.42
CA ASN A 55 10.39 -11.21 -2.76
C ASN A 55 8.99 -11.37 -3.37
N GLU A 56 8.22 -10.30 -3.61
CA GLU A 56 6.90 -10.42 -4.24
C GLU A 56 6.95 -10.67 -5.76
N LEU A 57 8.00 -10.19 -6.45
CA LEU A 57 8.15 -10.37 -7.90
C LEU A 57 8.63 -11.80 -8.25
N CYS A 58 9.54 -12.36 -7.43
CA CYS A 58 10.12 -13.69 -7.67
C CYS A 58 9.13 -14.85 -7.41
N LEU A 59 7.99 -14.59 -6.76
CA LEU A 59 6.89 -15.56 -6.60
C LEU A 59 5.85 -15.49 -7.72
N ARG A 60 6.01 -14.58 -8.69
CA ARG A 60 5.11 -14.39 -9.84
C ARG A 60 5.64 -14.97 -11.15
N GLU A 61 6.80 -15.65 -11.12
CA GLU A 61 7.35 -16.43 -12.25
C GLU A 61 7.09 -17.94 -12.09
#